data_AF-A0A1P8NJ16-F1
#
_entry.id   AF-A0A1P8NJ16-F1
#
_cell.length_a   1.000
_cell.length_b   1.000
_cell.length_c   1.000
_cell.angle_alpha   90.00
_cell.angle_beta   90.00
_cell.angle_gamma   90.00
#
_symmetry.space_group_name_H-M   'P 1'
#
loop_
_entity.id
_entity.type
_entity.pdbx_description
1 polymer ?
#
loop_
_entity_poly.entity_id
_entity_poly.type
_entity_poly.pdbx_seq_one_letter_code
_entity_poly.pdbx_strand_id
1 'polypeptide(L)'
;MTAPQPPDAPAPEPAPRRRRDGAVIIGPTIPARYRPGALIGLPLVSVLLSPFAGAGLQQWRAARLRDGHDTLLEQLLAPAAMQLLVGALLLWALFALWAVVPLLMTHRVVLLDESAETLELRKGVRSADRARLADVDHAVGEPDRGSMALVGLRGRDRDGAQTLRQWVVPEVGWDAASFDGLRVLQAAAGLRPAPPRRELVAENRRRRIARSNHELADRLGMPWRPEYEYDEAAFRAEFDRIRRVLGGQEPPQDGDPEGW
;
A
#
# COMPACT_ATOMS: atom_id res chain seq x y z
N MET A 1 -11.02 12.47 38.27
CA MET A 1 -12.32 11.93 37.81
C MET A 1 -12.37 12.07 36.29
N THR A 2 -11.99 11.03 35.57
CA THR A 2 -11.94 11.01 34.10
C THR A 2 -13.37 10.85 33.58
N ALA A 3 -13.81 11.75 32.71
CA ALA A 3 -15.11 11.65 32.07
C ALA A 3 -15.22 10.32 31.29
N PRO A 4 -16.39 9.64 31.32
CA PRO A 4 -16.60 8.43 30.55
C PRO A 4 -16.41 8.74 29.06
N GLN A 5 -15.51 7.97 28.44
CA GLN A 5 -15.26 8.01 27.00
C GLN A 5 -16.60 7.81 26.28
N PRO A 6 -16.98 8.69 25.32
CA PRO A 6 -18.22 8.52 24.58
C PRO A 6 -18.24 7.15 23.92
N PRO A 7 -19.41 6.47 23.82
CA PRO A 7 -19.50 5.21 23.11
C PRO A 7 -18.92 5.38 21.71
N ASP A 8 -18.00 4.48 21.34
CA ASP A 8 -17.33 4.46 20.03
C ASP A 8 -18.37 4.77 18.95
N ALA A 9 -18.19 5.90 18.27
CA ALA A 9 -19.01 6.20 17.11
C ALA A 9 -18.97 4.98 16.18
N PRO A 10 -20.12 4.50 15.67
CA PRO A 10 -20.14 3.31 14.84
C PRO A 10 -19.12 3.46 13.74
N ALA A 11 -18.21 2.48 13.64
CA ALA A 11 -17.14 2.52 12.66
C ALA A 11 -17.75 2.81 11.28
N PRO A 12 -17.18 3.76 10.51
CA PRO A 12 -17.74 4.13 9.22
C PRO A 12 -17.95 2.88 8.36
N GLU A 13 -19.08 2.87 7.65
CA GLU A 13 -19.45 1.77 6.76
C GLU A 13 -18.31 1.54 5.75
N PRO A 14 -17.95 0.26 5.51
CA PRO A 14 -16.91 -0.07 4.55
C PRO A 14 -17.33 0.37 3.14
N ALA A 15 -16.43 1.02 2.41
CA ALA A 15 -16.66 1.44 1.03
C ALA A 15 -15.75 0.62 0.08
N PRO A 16 -16.02 -0.68 -0.10
CA PRO A 16 -15.18 -1.54 -0.91
C PRO A 16 -15.26 -1.20 -2.39
N ARG A 17 -14.22 -1.56 -3.14
CA ARG A 17 -14.31 -1.54 -4.61
C ARG A 17 -15.18 -2.68 -5.10
N ARG A 18 -16.00 -2.40 -6.09
CA ARG A 18 -16.85 -3.38 -6.76
C ARG A 18 -16.54 -3.42 -8.25
N ARG A 19 -16.64 -4.62 -8.84
CA ARG A 19 -16.65 -4.79 -10.29
C ARG A 19 -18.05 -4.44 -10.83
N ARG A 20 -18.19 -4.27 -12.14
CA ARG A 20 -19.46 -3.91 -12.81
C ARG A 20 -20.59 -4.91 -12.58
N ASP A 21 -20.25 -6.17 -12.29
CA ASP A 21 -21.16 -7.25 -11.91
C ASP A 21 -21.56 -7.23 -10.43
N GLY A 22 -21.06 -6.27 -9.65
CA GLY A 22 -21.36 -6.12 -8.22
C GLY A 22 -20.39 -6.82 -7.28
N ALA A 23 -19.51 -7.69 -7.79
CA ALA A 23 -18.57 -8.47 -6.98
C ALA A 23 -17.56 -7.54 -6.26
N VAL A 24 -17.39 -7.79 -4.96
CA VAL A 24 -16.47 -7.06 -4.09
C VAL A 24 -15.04 -7.51 -4.35
N ILE A 25 -14.15 -6.55 -4.55
CA ILE A 25 -12.74 -6.77 -4.83
C ILE A 25 -11.95 -6.71 -3.53
N ILE A 26 -11.28 -7.82 -3.21
CA ILE A 26 -10.43 -7.95 -2.03
C ILE A 26 -8.98 -8.10 -2.50
N GLY A 27 -8.20 -7.06 -2.24
CA GLY A 27 -6.80 -6.97 -2.64
C GLY A 27 -6.51 -5.88 -3.67
N PRO A 28 -5.24 -5.77 -4.08
CA PRO A 28 -4.73 -4.62 -4.81
C PRO A 28 -5.43 -4.53 -6.15
N THR A 29 -5.73 -3.32 -6.61
CA THR A 29 -6.13 -3.11 -8.00
C THR A 29 -4.94 -2.60 -8.80
N ILE A 30 -4.86 -2.99 -10.07
CA ILE A 30 -3.85 -2.50 -11.02
C ILE A 30 -3.72 -0.97 -10.99
N PRO A 31 -4.80 -0.17 -11.11
CA PRO A 31 -4.68 1.28 -11.08
C PRO A 31 -4.16 1.82 -9.75
N ALA A 32 -4.54 1.23 -8.61
CA ALA A 32 -4.05 1.69 -7.30
C ALA A 32 -2.53 1.46 -7.13
N ARG A 33 -2.02 0.35 -7.69
CA ARG A 33 -0.59 0.00 -7.63
C ARG A 33 0.25 0.78 -8.66
N TYR A 34 -0.33 1.02 -9.83
CA TYR A 34 0.41 1.50 -11.00
C TYR A 34 0.38 3.03 -11.16
N ARG A 35 -0.74 3.68 -10.85
CA ARG A 35 -0.97 5.11 -11.15
C ARG A 35 0.08 6.06 -10.56
N PRO A 36 0.55 5.91 -9.30
CA PRO A 36 1.55 6.83 -8.75
C PRO A 36 2.90 6.73 -9.46
N GLY A 37 3.38 5.51 -9.72
CA GLY A 37 4.64 5.28 -10.44
C GLY A 37 4.56 5.73 -11.90
N ALA A 38 3.42 5.49 -12.54
CA ALA A 38 3.16 5.87 -13.92
C ALA A 38 3.05 7.38 -14.13
N LEU A 39 2.47 8.11 -13.19
CA LEU A 39 2.21 9.54 -13.37
C LEU A 39 3.32 10.45 -12.81
N ILE A 40 4.19 9.92 -11.94
CA ILE A 40 5.21 10.74 -11.26
C ILE A 40 6.62 10.23 -11.58
N GLY A 41 6.89 8.94 -11.37
CA GLY A 41 8.24 8.38 -11.53
C GLY A 41 8.64 8.18 -13.00
N LEU A 42 7.78 7.50 -13.77
CA LEU A 42 8.06 7.17 -15.17
C LEU A 42 8.23 8.40 -16.07
N PRO A 43 7.43 9.48 -15.95
CA PRO A 43 7.62 10.67 -16.78
C PRO A 43 8.98 11.33 -16.55
N LEU A 44 9.45 11.38 -15.30
CA LEU A 44 10.76 11.95 -14.95
C LEU A 44 11.90 11.18 -15.62
N VAL A 45 11.88 9.85 -15.50
CA VAL A 45 12.87 8.97 -16.16
C VAL A 45 12.79 9.08 -17.68
N SER A 46 11.58 9.21 -18.23
CA SER A 46 11.38 9.31 -19.67
C SER A 46 11.87 10.65 -20.24
N VAL A 47 11.71 11.75 -19.50
CA VAL A 47 12.29 13.05 -19.85
C VAL A 47 13.82 12.98 -19.79
N LEU A 48 14.39 12.37 -18.75
CA LEU A 48 15.85 12.21 -18.61
C LEU A 48 16.45 11.41 -19.77
N LEU A 49 15.75 10.38 -20.25
CA LEU A 49 16.19 9.52 -21.36
C LEU A 49 15.74 10.00 -22.74
N SER A 50 14.90 11.04 -22.81
CA SER A 50 14.35 11.57 -24.06
C SER A 50 15.39 11.99 -25.10
N PRO A 51 16.63 12.46 -24.76
CA PRO A 51 17.63 12.78 -25.78
C PRO A 51 18.05 11.55 -26.61
N PHE A 52 18.12 10.36 -26.01
CA PHE A 52 18.46 9.13 -26.72
C PHE A 52 17.36 8.72 -27.70
N ALA A 53 16.10 8.76 -27.23
CA ALA A 53 14.95 8.48 -28.09
C ALA A 53 14.79 9.54 -29.20
N GLY A 54 15.03 10.81 -28.88
CA GLY A 54 15.03 11.93 -29.83
C GLY A 54 16.08 11.77 -30.93
N ALA A 55 17.30 11.36 -30.58
CA ALA A 55 18.36 11.07 -31.56
C ALA A 55 17.98 9.92 -32.50
N GLY A 56 17.36 8.86 -31.98
CA GLY A 56 16.82 7.77 -32.79
C GLY A 56 15.71 8.23 -33.75
N LEU A 57 14.79 9.07 -33.28
CA LEU A 57 13.74 9.67 -34.12
C LEU A 57 14.33 10.59 -35.20
N GLN A 58 15.37 11.36 -34.88
CA GLN A 58 16.08 12.21 -35.83
C GLN A 58 16.76 11.37 -36.93
N GLN A 59 17.43 10.28 -36.56
CA GLN A 59 18.06 9.37 -37.51
C GLN A 59 17.04 8.67 -38.41
N TRP A 60 15.92 8.22 -37.83
CA TRP A 60 14.80 7.63 -38.57
C TRP A 60 14.21 8.62 -39.57
N ARG A 61 13.92 9.85 -39.14
CA ARG A 61 13.41 10.93 -40.02
C ARG A 61 14.39 11.23 -41.15
N ALA A 62 15.69 11.30 -40.85
CA ALA A 62 16.72 11.55 -41.85
C ALA A 62 16.82 10.43 -42.90
N ALA A 63 16.56 9.17 -42.51
CA ALA A 63 16.48 8.05 -43.45
C ALA A 63 15.23 8.17 -44.33
N ARG A 64 14.06 8.45 -43.74
CA ARG A 64 12.79 8.61 -44.47
C ARG A 64 12.82 9.74 -45.50
N LEU A 65 13.44 10.87 -45.15
CA LEU A 65 13.63 11.98 -46.07
C LEU A 65 14.56 11.63 -47.24
N ARG A 66 15.60 10.81 -47.02
CA ARG A 66 16.46 10.29 -48.10
C ARG A 66 15.71 9.35 -49.03
N ASP A 67 14.77 8.59 -48.50
CA ASP A 67 13.86 7.74 -49.28
C ASP A 67 12.73 8.55 -49.97
N GLY A 68 12.80 9.88 -49.95
CA GLY A 68 11.85 10.78 -50.62
C GLY A 68 10.50 10.93 -49.92
N HIS A 69 10.38 10.48 -48.67
CA HIS A 69 9.13 10.59 -47.91
C HIS A 69 9.13 11.89 -47.09
N ASP A 70 8.27 12.83 -47.47
CA ASP A 70 8.02 14.08 -46.74
C ASP A 70 6.52 14.19 -46.42
N THR A 71 6.03 13.34 -45.51
CA THR A 71 4.64 13.39 -45.08
C THR A 71 4.48 14.32 -43.88
N LEU A 72 3.22 14.59 -43.50
CA LEU A 72 2.87 15.41 -42.32
C LEU A 72 3.58 14.95 -41.03
N LEU A 73 3.86 13.65 -40.90
CA LEU A 73 4.54 13.11 -39.72
C LEU A 73 6.01 13.56 -39.66
N GLU A 74 6.74 13.51 -40.77
CA GLU A 74 8.13 13.98 -40.84
C GLU A 74 8.24 15.51 -40.67
N GLN A 75 7.22 16.27 -41.08
CA GLN A 75 7.14 17.71 -40.84
C GLN A 75 6.84 18.05 -39.38
N LEU A 76 5.93 17.31 -38.73
CA LEU A 76 5.64 17.46 -37.31
C LEU A 76 6.87 17.13 -36.45
N LEU A 77 7.66 16.13 -36.84
CA LEU A 77 8.92 15.74 -36.19
C LEU A 77 10.10 16.64 -36.58
N ALA A 78 9.92 17.70 -37.37
CA ALA A 78 11.00 18.60 -37.74
C ALA A 78 11.63 19.36 -36.56
N PRO A 79 10.85 19.90 -35.60
CA PRO A 79 11.40 20.58 -34.43
C PRO A 79 12.04 19.60 -33.46
N ALA A 80 13.25 19.93 -32.96
CA ALA A 80 13.95 19.12 -31.96
C ALA A 80 13.13 18.93 -30.67
N ALA A 81 12.40 19.98 -30.24
CA ALA A 81 11.51 19.90 -29.09
C ALA A 81 10.39 18.84 -29.28
N MET A 82 9.89 18.68 -30.51
CA MET A 82 8.86 17.67 -30.80
C MET A 82 9.45 16.25 -30.78
N GLN A 83 10.68 16.07 -31.27
CA GLN A 83 11.39 14.78 -31.18
C GLN A 83 11.65 14.37 -29.74
N LEU A 84 12.03 15.33 -28.87
CA LEU A 84 12.23 15.07 -27.44
C LEU A 84 10.91 14.75 -26.73
N LEU A 85 9.83 15.49 -27.03
CA LEU A 85 8.51 15.24 -26.46
C LEU A 85 7.98 13.86 -26.87
N VAL A 86 8.02 13.53 -28.17
CA VAL A 86 7.59 12.23 -28.68
C VAL A 86 8.47 11.12 -28.12
N GLY A 87 9.79 11.33 -28.04
CA GLY A 87 10.72 10.40 -27.41
C GLY A 87 10.39 10.14 -25.94
N ALA A 88 10.11 11.18 -25.16
CA ALA A 88 9.68 11.07 -23.77
C ALA A 88 8.35 10.32 -23.64
N LEU A 89 7.36 10.61 -24.49
CA LEU A 89 6.07 9.93 -24.48
C LEU A 89 6.17 8.44 -24.87
N LEU A 90 6.99 8.11 -25.86
CA LEU A 90 7.23 6.73 -26.28
C LEU A 90 7.95 5.93 -25.20
N LEU A 91 8.99 6.51 -24.58
CA LEU A 91 9.68 5.88 -23.45
C LEU A 91 8.75 5.71 -22.26
N TRP A 92 7.94 6.72 -21.97
CA TRP A 92 6.94 6.65 -20.92
C TRP A 92 5.95 5.52 -21.17
N ALA A 93 5.37 5.45 -22.38
CA ALA A 93 4.45 4.40 -22.78
C ALA A 93 5.11 3.01 -22.76
N LEU A 94 6.38 2.91 -23.17
CA LEU A 94 7.14 1.66 -23.16
C LEU A 94 7.38 1.17 -21.73
N PHE A 95 7.92 2.01 -20.85
CA PHE A 95 8.12 1.65 -19.45
C PHE A 95 6.81 1.39 -18.74
N ALA A 96 5.76 2.13 -19.13
CA ALA A 96 4.43 1.94 -18.62
C ALA A 96 3.91 0.54 -18.93
N LEU A 97 3.95 0.18 -20.21
CA LEU A 97 3.53 -1.14 -20.68
C LEU A 97 4.38 -2.24 -20.04
N TRP A 98 5.71 -2.05 -20.01
CA TRP A 98 6.65 -3.01 -19.44
C TRP A 98 6.44 -3.25 -17.95
N ALA A 99 6.05 -2.24 -17.18
CA ALA A 99 5.72 -2.39 -15.77
C ALA A 99 4.33 -3.03 -15.55
N VAL A 100 3.37 -2.80 -16.45
CA VAL A 100 2.00 -3.35 -16.34
C VAL A 100 1.95 -4.84 -16.63
N VAL A 101 2.74 -5.35 -17.58
CA VAL A 101 2.76 -6.77 -17.96
C VAL A 101 3.07 -7.72 -16.79
N PRO A 102 4.18 -7.59 -16.05
CA PRO A 102 4.48 -8.47 -14.91
C PRO A 102 3.46 -8.28 -13.78
N LEU A 103 2.92 -7.07 -13.64
CA LEU A 103 1.84 -6.79 -12.69
C LEU A 103 0.62 -7.66 -13.00
N LEU A 104 0.14 -7.64 -14.24
CA LEU A 104 -0.99 -8.43 -14.71
C LEU A 104 -0.78 -9.94 -14.52
N MET A 105 0.45 -10.43 -14.72
CA MET A 105 0.75 -11.86 -14.59
C MET A 105 0.84 -12.33 -13.13
N THR A 106 1.27 -11.45 -12.21
CA THR A 106 1.47 -11.78 -10.79
C THR A 106 0.32 -11.35 -9.89
N HIS A 107 -0.60 -10.55 -10.43
CA HIS A 107 -1.76 -10.04 -9.71
C HIS A 107 -2.60 -11.17 -9.13
N ARG A 108 -2.86 -11.11 -7.82
CA ARG A 108 -3.77 -12.02 -7.12
C ARG A 108 -4.82 -11.20 -6.40
N VAL A 109 -6.09 -11.52 -6.64
CA VAL A 109 -7.24 -10.86 -6.04
C VAL A 109 -8.30 -11.89 -5.72
N VAL A 110 -8.96 -11.69 -4.59
CA VAL A 110 -10.16 -12.45 -4.24
C VAL A 110 -11.38 -11.62 -4.61
N LEU A 111 -12.29 -12.22 -5.37
CA LEU A 111 -13.59 -11.64 -5.68
C LEU A 111 -14.62 -12.31 -4.79
N LEU A 112 -15.39 -11.50 -4.06
CA LEU A 112 -16.53 -11.93 -3.29
C LEU A 112 -17.80 -11.57 -4.05
N ASP A 113 -18.60 -12.57 -4.39
CA ASP A 113 -19.97 -12.39 -4.85
C ASP A 113 -20.90 -12.54 -3.64
N GLU A 114 -21.42 -11.42 -3.16
CA GLU A 114 -22.35 -11.39 -2.02
C GLU A 114 -23.70 -12.03 -2.35
N SER A 115 -24.12 -12.02 -3.62
CA SER A 115 -25.42 -12.59 -4.02
C SER A 115 -25.39 -14.10 -4.16
N ALA A 116 -24.27 -14.64 -4.63
CA ALA A 116 -24.06 -16.07 -4.80
C ALA A 116 -23.36 -16.73 -3.59
N GLU A 117 -22.92 -15.95 -2.61
CA GLU A 117 -22.11 -16.39 -1.46
C GLU A 117 -20.85 -17.18 -1.88
N THR A 118 -20.23 -16.77 -2.99
CA THR A 118 -19.04 -17.44 -3.53
C THR A 118 -17.82 -16.53 -3.52
N LEU A 119 -16.67 -17.17 -3.34
CA LEU A 119 -15.36 -16.55 -3.37
C LEU A 119 -14.57 -17.12 -4.54
N GLU A 120 -14.00 -16.24 -5.36
CA GLU A 120 -13.13 -16.62 -6.47
C GLU A 120 -11.76 -15.99 -6.30
N LEU A 121 -10.73 -16.82 -6.19
CA LEU A 121 -9.34 -16.38 -6.26
C LEU A 121 -8.94 -16.27 -7.73
N ARG A 122 -8.61 -15.06 -8.18
CA ARG A 122 -8.08 -14.82 -9.52
C ARG A 122 -6.58 -14.57 -9.47
N LYS A 123 -5.86 -15.19 -10.41
CA LYS A 123 -4.44 -14.93 -10.69
C LYS A 123 -4.34 -14.38 -12.11
N GLY A 124 -4.11 -13.08 -12.21
CA GLY A 124 -4.20 -12.33 -13.46
C GLY A 124 -5.58 -12.47 -14.09
N VAL A 125 -5.64 -12.99 -15.32
CA VAL A 125 -6.91 -13.17 -16.05
C VAL A 125 -7.61 -14.48 -15.69
N ARG A 126 -6.90 -15.44 -15.08
CA ARG A 126 -7.43 -16.79 -14.82
C ARG A 126 -8.03 -16.91 -13.41
N SER A 127 -9.13 -17.64 -13.30
CA SER A 127 -9.65 -18.14 -12.03
C SER A 127 -8.71 -19.24 -11.54
N ALA A 128 -8.00 -18.98 -10.44
CA ALA A 128 -7.07 -19.92 -9.85
C ALA A 128 -7.78 -20.90 -8.91
N ASP A 129 -8.81 -20.42 -8.21
CA ASP A 129 -9.52 -21.22 -7.21
C ASP A 129 -10.90 -20.65 -6.88
N ARG A 130 -11.77 -21.48 -6.28
CA ARG A 130 -13.12 -21.09 -5.81
C ARG A 130 -13.43 -21.72 -4.46
N ALA A 131 -14.14 -20.98 -3.62
CA ALA A 131 -14.62 -21.43 -2.32
C ALA A 131 -16.00 -20.87 -2.02
N ARG A 132 -16.74 -21.45 -1.08
CA ARG A 132 -17.98 -20.85 -0.58
C ARG A 132 -17.67 -19.95 0.60
N LEU A 133 -18.51 -18.95 0.82
CA LEU A 133 -18.39 -18.05 1.97
C LEU A 133 -18.46 -18.82 3.30
N ALA A 134 -19.28 -19.86 3.37
CA ALA A 134 -19.40 -20.74 4.54
C ALA A 134 -18.12 -21.52 4.87
N ASP A 135 -17.20 -21.66 3.90
CA ASP A 135 -15.92 -22.34 4.12
C ASP A 135 -14.89 -21.39 4.75
N VAL A 136 -15.15 -20.09 4.88
CA VAL A 136 -14.22 -19.13 5.47
C VAL A 136 -14.12 -19.33 6.97
N ASP A 137 -12.92 -19.69 7.43
CA ASP A 137 -12.61 -19.87 8.85
C ASP A 137 -12.12 -18.56 9.47
N HIS A 138 -11.18 -17.90 8.80
CA HIS A 138 -10.61 -16.63 9.25
C HIS A 138 -10.18 -15.78 8.06
N ALA A 139 -10.26 -14.46 8.20
CA ALA A 139 -9.75 -13.50 7.24
C ALA A 139 -8.99 -12.42 8.02
N VAL A 140 -7.67 -12.36 7.85
CA VAL A 140 -6.79 -11.43 8.59
C VAL A 140 -6.02 -10.59 7.59
N GLY A 141 -5.95 -9.29 7.81
CA GLY A 141 -5.18 -8.38 6.97
C GLY A 141 -4.42 -7.40 7.83
N GLU A 142 -3.14 -7.27 7.55
CA GLU A 142 -2.29 -6.27 8.17
C GLU A 142 -2.53 -4.89 7.50
N PRO A 143 -2.62 -3.80 8.27
CA PRO A 143 -2.94 -2.46 7.75
C PRO A 143 -1.73 -1.73 7.11
N ASP A 144 -0.52 -2.23 7.36
CA ASP A 144 0.75 -1.60 7.00
C ASP A 144 1.03 -1.71 5.48
N ARG A 145 1.96 -0.88 4.97
CA ARG A 145 2.33 -0.91 3.56
C ARG A 145 3.18 -2.14 3.25
N GLY A 146 2.80 -2.89 2.20
CA GLY A 146 3.48 -4.11 1.76
C GLY A 146 2.99 -5.37 2.45
N SER A 147 1.97 -5.21 3.30
CA SER A 147 1.39 -6.28 4.07
C SER A 147 0.54 -7.23 3.22
N MET A 148 0.29 -8.42 3.76
CA MET A 148 -0.54 -9.44 3.12
C MET A 148 -1.84 -9.61 3.91
N ALA A 149 -2.89 -10.06 3.22
CA ALA A 149 -4.04 -10.67 3.87
C ALA A 149 -4.02 -12.18 3.67
N LEU A 150 -4.53 -12.86 4.68
CA LEU A 150 -4.64 -14.31 4.75
C LEU A 150 -6.12 -14.64 4.88
N VAL A 151 -6.63 -15.44 3.94
CA VAL A 151 -7.98 -15.99 4.01
C VAL A 151 -7.84 -17.49 4.21
N GLY A 152 -8.17 -17.95 5.41
CA GLY A 152 -8.23 -19.36 5.76
C GLY A 152 -9.58 -19.96 5.37
N LEU A 153 -9.54 -21.08 4.67
CA LEU A 153 -10.70 -21.81 4.17
C LEU A 153 -10.67 -23.23 4.74
N ARG A 154 -11.82 -23.72 5.18
CA ARG A 154 -12.04 -25.12 5.55
C ARG A 154 -12.21 -25.92 4.28
N GLY A 155 -11.18 -26.65 3.92
CA GLY A 155 -11.21 -27.63 2.83
C GLY A 155 -11.42 -29.05 3.37
N ARG A 156 -11.87 -29.94 2.49
CA ARG A 156 -11.63 -31.37 2.64
C ARG A 156 -10.61 -31.80 1.59
N ASP A 157 -9.58 -32.50 2.02
CA ASP A 157 -8.63 -33.13 1.10
C ASP A 157 -9.30 -34.29 0.35
N ARG A 158 -8.62 -34.82 -0.69
CA ARG A 158 -9.07 -35.99 -1.47
C ARG A 158 -9.40 -37.21 -0.60
N ASP A 159 -8.75 -37.32 0.56
CA ASP A 159 -8.94 -38.40 1.52
C ASP A 159 -10.00 -38.09 2.59
N GLY A 160 -10.76 -36.99 2.44
CA GLY A 160 -11.83 -36.60 3.37
C GLY A 160 -11.37 -35.95 4.68
N ALA A 161 -10.05 -35.86 4.91
CA ALA A 161 -9.47 -35.13 6.04
C ALA A 161 -9.76 -33.63 5.92
N GLN A 162 -10.17 -32.98 7.03
CA GLN A 162 -10.32 -31.53 7.06
C GLN A 162 -8.93 -30.90 6.95
N THR A 163 -8.71 -30.11 5.90
CA THR A 163 -7.48 -29.37 5.68
C THR A 163 -7.76 -27.88 5.67
N LEU A 164 -7.02 -27.13 6.47
CA LEU A 164 -7.03 -25.67 6.43
C LEU A 164 -6.25 -25.23 5.20
N ARG A 165 -6.98 -24.77 4.19
CA ARG A 165 -6.41 -24.19 2.97
C ARG A 165 -6.27 -22.69 3.17
N GLN A 166 -5.14 -22.11 2.80
CA GLN A 166 -4.89 -20.69 2.99
C GLN A 166 -4.67 -19.98 1.66
N TRP A 167 -5.40 -18.90 1.44
CA TRP A 167 -5.17 -17.97 0.35
C TRP A 167 -4.38 -16.77 0.85
N VAL A 168 -3.23 -16.53 0.22
CA VAL A 168 -2.42 -15.33 0.45
C VAL A 168 -2.79 -14.28 -0.58
N VAL A 169 -3.37 -13.17 -0.12
CA VAL A 169 -3.70 -12.01 -0.93
C VAL A 169 -2.64 -10.94 -0.66
N PRO A 170 -1.76 -10.63 -1.62
CA PRO A 170 -0.71 -9.64 -1.40
C PRO A 170 -1.30 -8.23 -1.33
N GLU A 171 -0.67 -7.32 -0.59
CA GLU A 171 -0.87 -5.86 -0.66
C GLU A 171 -2.30 -5.34 -0.37
N VAL A 172 -3.13 -6.09 0.37
CA VAL A 172 -4.50 -5.67 0.74
C VAL A 172 -4.51 -4.37 1.57
N GLY A 173 -3.45 -4.13 2.35
CA GLY A 173 -3.29 -2.95 3.21
C GLY A 173 -2.79 -1.67 2.52
N TRP A 174 -2.63 -1.64 1.18
CA TRP A 174 -2.11 -0.44 0.50
C TRP A 174 -3.11 0.70 0.37
N ASP A 175 -4.41 0.41 0.23
CA ASP A 175 -5.44 1.44 0.10
C ASP A 175 -6.70 1.10 0.92
N ALA A 176 -7.45 2.14 1.30
CA ALA A 176 -8.60 1.99 2.20
C ALA A 176 -9.69 1.09 1.60
N ALA A 177 -9.94 1.19 0.29
CA ALA A 177 -11.03 0.47 -0.36
C ALA A 177 -10.76 -1.04 -0.54
N SER A 178 -9.50 -1.46 -0.73
CA SER A 178 -9.12 -2.88 -0.76
C SER A 178 -9.19 -3.48 0.64
N PHE A 179 -8.82 -2.71 1.66
CA PHE A 179 -8.96 -3.10 3.07
C PHE A 179 -10.44 -3.18 3.49
N ASP A 180 -11.28 -2.26 3.01
CA ASP A 180 -12.73 -2.33 3.21
C ASP A 180 -13.34 -3.56 2.52
N GLY A 181 -12.79 -4.01 1.39
CA GLY A 181 -13.17 -5.30 0.79
C GLY A 181 -12.96 -6.48 1.74
N LEU A 182 -11.84 -6.50 2.48
CA LEU A 182 -11.59 -7.50 3.52
C LEU A 182 -12.58 -7.38 4.69
N ARG A 183 -12.91 -6.16 5.11
CA ARG A 183 -13.92 -5.92 6.16
C ARG A 183 -15.30 -6.43 5.74
N VAL A 184 -15.67 -6.26 4.46
CA VAL A 184 -16.90 -6.82 3.90
C VAL A 184 -16.86 -8.34 3.89
N LEU A 185 -15.73 -8.96 3.51
CA LEU A 185 -15.58 -10.42 3.60
C LEU A 185 -15.76 -10.94 5.03
N GLN A 186 -15.14 -10.27 6.01
CA GLN A 186 -15.27 -10.64 7.42
C GLN A 186 -16.73 -10.55 7.86
N ALA A 187 -17.41 -9.45 7.56
CA ALA A 187 -18.83 -9.27 7.88
C ALA A 187 -19.69 -10.36 7.24
N ALA A 188 -19.49 -10.64 5.95
CA ALA A 188 -20.25 -11.63 5.20
C ALA A 188 -20.00 -13.07 5.72
N ALA A 189 -18.78 -13.38 6.14
CA ALA A 189 -18.43 -14.66 6.75
C ALA A 189 -18.88 -14.80 8.23
N GLY A 190 -19.59 -13.81 8.79
CA GLY A 190 -20.00 -13.80 10.19
C GLY A 190 -18.85 -13.55 11.19
N LEU A 191 -17.69 -13.10 10.70
CA LEU A 191 -16.55 -12.72 11.53
C LEU A 191 -16.69 -11.26 11.98
N ARG A 192 -16.06 -10.91 13.11
CA ARG A 192 -15.98 -9.52 13.56
C ARG A 192 -15.15 -8.71 12.56
N PRO A 193 -15.71 -7.69 11.89
CA PRO A 193 -14.95 -6.88 10.94
C PRO A 193 -13.84 -6.11 11.65
N ALA A 194 -12.69 -6.00 10.99
CA ALA A 194 -11.59 -5.18 11.47
C ALA A 194 -12.01 -3.70 11.52
N PRO A 195 -11.40 -2.91 12.44
CA PRO A 195 -11.53 -1.46 12.40
C PRO A 195 -11.07 -0.88 11.05
N PRO A 196 -11.51 0.32 10.67
CA PRO A 196 -11.04 1.02 9.49
C PRO A 196 -9.51 1.08 9.44
N ARG A 197 -8.93 0.92 8.25
CA ARG A 197 -7.47 0.93 8.04
C ARG A 197 -6.78 2.11 8.73
N ARG A 198 -7.36 3.31 8.65
CA ARG A 198 -6.79 4.54 9.21
C ARG A 198 -6.57 4.44 10.73
N GLU A 199 -7.46 3.77 11.44
CA GLU A 199 -7.39 3.62 12.90
C GLU A 199 -6.29 2.63 13.27
N LEU A 200 -6.22 1.51 12.55
CA LEU A 200 -5.15 0.52 12.72
C LEU A 200 -3.76 1.09 12.39
N VAL A 201 -3.64 1.89 11.31
CA VAL A 201 -2.38 2.58 10.98
C VAL A 201 -2.00 3.60 12.05
N ALA A 202 -2.97 4.38 12.55
CA ALA A 202 -2.71 5.35 13.61
C ALA A 202 -2.28 4.66 14.92
N GLU A 203 -2.91 3.54 15.27
CA GLU A 203 -2.52 2.73 16.42
C GLU A 203 -1.13 2.11 16.25
N ASN A 204 -0.83 1.50 15.10
CA ASN A 204 0.51 0.98 14.80
C ASN A 204 1.59 2.06 14.87
N ARG A 205 1.30 3.26 14.34
CA ARG A 205 2.21 4.41 14.43
C ARG A 205 2.46 4.80 15.89
N ARG A 206 1.41 4.92 16.70
CA ARG A 206 1.54 5.22 18.14
C ARG A 206 2.39 4.19 18.86
N ARG A 207 2.12 2.90 18.67
CA ARG A 207 2.91 1.81 19.27
C ARG A 207 4.38 1.83 18.85
N ARG A 208 4.68 2.15 17.59
CA ARG A 208 6.06 2.28 17.09
C ARG A 208 6.79 3.45 17.74
N ILE A 209 6.13 4.61 17.84
CA ILE A 209 6.69 5.80 18.50
C ILE A 209 6.93 5.51 19.98
N ALA A 210 5.95 4.94 20.69
CA ALA A 210 6.08 4.59 22.11
C ALA A 210 7.25 3.62 22.34
N ARG A 211 7.42 2.59 21.50
CA ARG A 211 8.57 1.67 21.57
C ARG A 211 9.89 2.38 21.35
N SER A 212 9.97 3.24 20.32
CA SER A 212 11.18 4.03 20.05
C SER A 212 11.52 4.96 21.22
N ASN A 213 10.51 5.58 21.84
CA ASN A 213 10.69 6.45 22.99
C ASN A 213 11.17 5.66 24.21
N HIS A 214 10.64 4.46 24.43
CA HIS A 214 11.09 3.56 25.49
C HIS A 214 12.56 3.18 25.31
N GLU A 215 12.96 2.78 24.10
CA GLU A 215 14.36 2.47 23.79
C GLU A 215 15.29 3.69 23.99
N LEU A 216 14.82 4.91 23.69
CA LEU A 216 15.57 6.14 23.92
C LEU A 216 15.69 6.48 25.41
N ALA A 217 14.61 6.30 26.17
CA ALA A 217 14.59 6.51 27.61
C ALA A 217 15.56 5.55 28.31
N ASP A 218 15.50 4.26 27.96
CA ASP A 218 16.39 3.22 28.50
C ASP A 218 17.86 3.55 28.24
N ARG A 219 18.21 4.04 27.03
CA ARG A 219 19.59 4.40 26.69
C ARG A 219 20.13 5.57 27.51
N LEU A 220 19.28 6.49 27.93
CA LEU A 220 19.67 7.63 28.77
C LEU A 220 19.47 7.38 30.26
N GLY A 221 18.92 6.22 30.66
CA GLY A 221 18.56 5.97 32.06
C GLY A 221 17.40 6.85 32.55
N MET A 222 16.58 7.37 31.64
CA MET A 222 15.43 8.21 31.94
C MET A 222 14.27 7.35 32.48
N PRO A 223 13.64 7.70 33.61
CA PRO A 223 12.52 6.95 34.15
C PRO A 223 11.27 7.08 33.25
N TRP A 224 10.69 5.93 32.89
CA TRP A 224 9.49 5.87 32.06
C TRP A 224 8.24 6.31 32.83
N ARG A 225 7.40 7.16 32.22
CA ARG A 225 6.08 7.55 32.73
C ARG A 225 4.97 7.10 31.77
N PRO A 226 3.82 6.60 32.26
CA PRO A 226 2.70 6.18 31.41
C PRO A 226 2.16 7.28 30.48
N GLU A 227 2.31 8.55 30.87
CA GLU A 227 1.89 9.72 30.11
C GLU A 227 2.60 9.82 28.74
N TYR A 228 3.85 9.34 28.66
CA TYR A 228 4.67 9.37 27.43
C TYR A 228 4.16 8.44 26.33
N GLU A 229 3.29 7.48 26.67
CA GLU A 229 2.68 6.58 25.70
C GLU A 229 1.61 7.29 24.85
N TYR A 230 0.99 8.35 25.41
CA TYR A 230 -0.11 9.08 24.79
C TYR A 230 0.28 10.51 24.40
N ASP A 231 1.26 11.11 25.08
CA ASP A 231 1.75 12.47 24.83
C ASP A 231 3.22 12.48 24.38
N GLU A 232 3.41 12.52 23.06
CA GLU A 232 4.73 12.61 22.44
C GLU A 232 5.44 13.93 22.76
N ALA A 233 4.70 15.03 22.95
CA ALA A 233 5.29 16.33 23.25
C ALA A 233 5.84 16.38 24.68
N ALA A 234 5.13 15.79 25.63
CA ALA A 234 5.60 15.62 27.01
C ALA A 234 6.90 14.81 27.06
N PHE A 235 6.97 13.68 26.33
CA PHE A 235 8.19 12.88 26.24
C PHE A 235 9.37 13.69 25.68
N ARG A 236 9.16 14.43 24.58
CA ARG A 236 10.24 15.22 23.94
C ARG A 236 10.75 16.33 24.84
N ALA A 237 9.86 17.03 25.54
CA ALA A 237 10.24 18.10 26.46
C ALA A 237 11.10 17.57 27.61
N GLU A 238 10.71 16.42 28.18
CA GLU A 238 11.46 15.77 29.25
C GLU A 238 12.81 15.23 28.75
N PHE A 239 12.81 14.59 27.58
CA PHE A 239 14.02 14.04 26.96
C PHE A 239 15.04 15.13 26.63
N ASP A 240 14.59 16.27 26.09
CA ASP A 240 15.48 17.42 25.83
C ASP A 240 16.03 18.02 27.13
N ARG A 241 15.23 18.07 28.22
CA ARG A 241 15.72 18.48 29.55
C ARG A 241 16.83 17.54 30.03
N ILE A 242 16.58 16.23 30.05
CA ILE A 242 17.57 15.24 30.53
C ILE A 242 18.84 15.30 29.70
N ARG A 243 18.74 15.51 28.38
CA ARG A 243 19.91 15.74 27.52
C ARG A 243 20.70 17.00 27.90
N ARG A 244 20.03 18.08 28.31
CA ARG A 244 20.68 19.31 28.82
C ARG A 244 21.32 19.11 30.19
N VAL A 245 20.67 18.34 31.08
CA VAL A 245 21.23 17.96 32.39
C VAL A 245 22.52 17.14 32.21
N LEU A 246 22.48 16.09 31.38
CA LEU A 246 23.67 15.29 31.04
C LEU A 246 24.76 16.12 30.33
N GLY A 247 24.37 17.16 29.58
CA GLY A 247 25.29 18.11 28.96
C GLY A 247 25.78 19.25 29.88
N GLY A 248 25.44 19.23 31.17
CA GLY A 248 25.85 20.24 32.17
C GLY A 248 25.21 21.61 32.00
N GLN A 249 24.14 21.72 31.21
CA GLN A 249 23.44 22.98 30.90
C GLN A 249 22.29 23.29 31.88
N GLU A 250 21.78 22.27 32.59
CA GLU A 250 20.72 22.39 33.59
C GLU A 250 21.06 21.56 34.84
N PRO A 251 20.61 21.96 36.05
CA PRO A 251 20.84 21.18 37.27
C PRO A 251 19.99 19.89 37.29
N PRO A 252 20.52 18.77 37.80
CA PRO A 252 19.80 17.50 37.90
C PRO A 252 18.65 17.58 38.92
N GLN A 253 17.54 16.89 38.64
CA GLN A 253 16.41 16.70 39.55
C GLN A 253 16.37 15.28 40.11
N ASP A 254 15.58 15.09 41.18
CA ASP A 254 15.39 13.76 41.79
C ASP A 254 14.84 12.75 40.76
N GLY A 255 15.60 11.69 40.52
CA GLY A 255 15.27 10.64 39.56
C GLY A 255 15.85 10.83 38.15
N ASP A 256 16.58 11.92 37.90
CA ASP A 256 17.37 12.09 36.67
C ASP A 256 18.62 11.19 36.71
N PRO A 257 19.10 10.70 35.55
CA PRO A 257 20.34 9.94 35.47
C PRO A 257 21.55 10.79 35.90
N GLU A 258 22.38 10.24 36.79
CA GLU A 258 23.64 10.89 37.16
C GLU A 258 24.58 10.93 35.95
N GLY A 259 25.12 12.12 35.66
CA GLY A 259 26.06 12.32 34.57
C GLY A 259 27.30 11.44 34.73
N TRP A 260 27.84 10.99 33.60
CA TRP A 260 29.13 10.29 33.53
C TRP A 260 30.29 11.26 33.75
#